data_AF-A0A520QVE1-F1
#
_entry.id   AF-A0A520QVE1-F1
#
_cell.length_a   1.000
_cell.length_b   1.000
_cell.length_c   1.000
_cell.angle_alpha   90.00
_cell.angle_beta   90.00
_cell.angle_gamma   90.00
#
_symmetry.space_group_name_H-M   'P 1'
#
loop_
_entity.id
_entity.type
_entity.pdbx_description
1 polymer ?
#
loop_
_entity_poly.entity_id
_entity_poly.type
_entity_poly.pdbx_seq_one_letter_code
_entity_poly.pdbx_strand_id
1 'polypeptide(L)' 'MAISNGVYAAGLSVIKEDFSLDIESTIIHAENLIKNGLSGVFFFGSTGMSQLISLKEKKNLITKI' A
#
# COMPACT_ATOMS: atom_id res chain seq x y z
N MET A 1 13.85 16.33 -0.39
CA MET A 1 13.56 15.24 -1.35
C MET A 1 12.23 15.57 -2.00
N ALA A 2 12.22 16.00 -3.26
CA ALA A 2 10.98 16.31 -3.95
C ALA A 2 10.46 15.03 -4.61
N ILE A 3 9.18 14.74 -4.43
CA ILE A 3 8.48 13.69 -5.19
C ILE A 3 8.49 14.13 -6.66
N SER A 4 8.86 13.24 -7.58
CA SER A 4 8.85 13.55 -9.01
C SER A 4 7.42 13.87 -9.46
N ASN A 5 7.27 14.77 -10.44
CA ASN A 5 5.96 15.02 -11.03
C ASN A 5 5.39 13.73 -11.63
N GLY A 6 4.11 13.47 -11.39
CA GLY A 6 3.50 12.21 -11.78
C GLY A 6 2.12 11.97 -11.18
N VAL A 7 1.52 10.85 -11.54
CA VAL A 7 0.24 10.40 -10.96
C VAL A 7 0.53 9.33 -9.93
N TYR A 8 0.06 9.57 -8.71
CA TYR A 8 0.27 8.70 -7.56
C TYR A 8 -1.08 8.20 -7.04
N ALA A 9 -1.23 6.88 -6.88
CA ALA A 9 -2.43 6.34 -6.26
C ALA A 9 -2.36 6.45 -4.73
N ALA A 10 -3.51 6.77 -4.11
CA ALA A 10 -3.76 6.36 -2.74
C ALA A 10 -4.04 4.85 -2.74
N GLY A 11 -3.05 4.05 -2.34
CA GLY A 11 -3.08 2.60 -2.47
C GLY A 11 -4.10 1.93 -1.55
N LEU A 12 -4.73 0.87 -2.05
CA LEU A 12 -5.59 0.00 -1.27
C LEU A 12 -4.77 -1.02 -0.48
N SER A 13 -5.27 -1.38 0.70
CA SER A 13 -4.77 -2.52 1.47
C SER A 13 -5.61 -3.75 1.16
N VAL A 14 -4.95 -4.87 0.83
CA VAL A 14 -5.61 -6.15 0.58
C VAL A 14 -5.78 -6.85 1.92
N ILE A 15 -6.99 -7.32 2.20
CA ILE A 15 -7.37 -7.92 3.49
C ILE A 15 -7.70 -9.39 3.27
N LYS A 16 -7.21 -10.25 4.17
CA LYS A 16 -7.50 -11.69 4.16
C LYS A 16 -8.89 -11.97 4.71
N GLU A 17 -9.35 -13.20 4.56
CA GLU A 17 -10.64 -13.65 5.13
C GLU A 17 -10.69 -13.53 6.66
N ASP A 18 -9.55 -13.61 7.35
CA ASP A 18 -9.45 -13.41 8.80
C ASP A 18 -9.36 -11.94 9.23
N PHE A 19 -9.58 -11.01 8.29
CA PHE A 19 -9.49 -9.56 8.44
C PHE A 19 -8.09 -9.00 8.73
N SER A 20 -7.04 -9.82 8.71
CA SER A 20 -5.66 -9.33 8.78
C SER A 20 -5.19 -8.76 7.45
N LEU A 21 -4.18 -7.88 7.50
CA LEU A 21 -3.53 -7.34 6.30
C LEU A 21 -2.82 -8.45 5.52
N ASP A 22 -3.15 -8.59 4.24
CA ASP A 22 -2.36 -9.36 3.29
C ASP A 22 -1.21 -8.52 2.73
N ILE A 23 -0.04 -8.63 3.37
CA ILE A 23 1.14 -7.84 3.02
C ILE A 23 1.62 -8.13 1.59
N GLU A 24 1.71 -9.40 1.20
CA GLU A 24 2.23 -9.77 -0.13
C GLU A 24 1.31 -9.26 -1.23
N SER A 25 0.01 -9.52 -1.11
CA SER A 25 -0.97 -9.06 -2.09
C SER A 25 -1.06 -7.54 -2.14
N THR A 26 -0.89 -6.85 -1.00
CA THR A 26 -0.85 -5.37 -0.95
C THR A 26 0.37 -4.81 -1.70
N ILE A 27 1.55 -5.42 -1.55
CA ILE A 27 2.76 -5.01 -2.28
C ILE A 27 2.60 -5.30 -3.78
N ILE A 28 2.16 -6.51 -4.15
CA ILE A 28 1.92 -6.90 -5.56
C ILE A 28 0.91 -5.96 -6.22
N HIS A 29 -0.16 -5.58 -5.50
CA HIS A 29 -1.13 -4.61 -6.01
C HIS A 29 -0.47 -3.27 -6.33
N ALA A 30 0.34 -2.72 -5.41
CA ALA A 30 1.06 -1.47 -5.64
C ALA A 30 2.06 -1.58 -6.79
N GLU A 31 2.82 -2.68 -6.89
CA GLU A 31 3.73 -2.92 -8.02
C GLU A 31 3.00 -2.96 -9.34
N ASN A 32 1.84 -3.63 -9.40
CA ASN A 32 1.03 -3.70 -10.60
C ASN A 32 0.54 -2.31 -11.03
N LEU A 33 0.12 -1.47 -10.09
CA LEU A 33 -0.27 -0.08 -10.41
C LEU A 33 0.88 0.72 -11.03
N ILE A 34 2.10 0.57 -10.50
CA ILE A 34 3.29 1.23 -11.04
C ILE A 34 3.62 0.67 -12.43
N LYS A 35 3.61 -0.66 -12.59
CA LYS A 35 3.82 -1.34 -13.88
C LYS A 35 2.79 -0.91 -14.94
N ASN A 36 1.59 -0.50 -14.52
CA ASN A 36 0.52 0.00 -15.38
C ASN A 36 0.53 1.53 -15.58
N GLY A 37 1.64 2.21 -15.26
CA GLY A 37 1.88 3.60 -15.66
C GLY A 37 1.73 4.64 -14.55
N LEU A 38 1.51 4.24 -13.29
CA LEU A 38 1.57 5.18 -12.17
C LEU A 38 3.02 5.49 -11.77
N SER A 39 3.26 6.73 -11.35
CA SER A 39 4.56 7.19 -10.87
C SER A 39 4.89 6.72 -9.46
N GLY A 40 3.88 6.23 -8.73
CA GLY A 40 4.04 5.63 -7.42
C GLY A 40 2.71 5.36 -6.73
N VAL A 41 2.79 4.78 -5.53
CA VAL A 41 1.64 4.46 -4.70
C VAL A 41 1.96 4.85 -3.26
N PHE A 42 1.02 5.53 -2.60
CA PHE A 42 1.09 5.80 -1.16
C PHE A 42 0.34 4.72 -0.39
N PHE A 43 1.04 4.03 0.51
CA PHE A 43 0.42 3.06 1.41
C PHE A 43 -0.26 3.76 2.59
N PHE A 44 -1.31 3.10 3.12
CA PHE A 44 -1.93 3.45 4.40
C PHE A 44 -2.39 4.92 4.52
N GLY A 45 -3.00 5.45 3.44
CA GLY A 45 -3.87 6.61 3.51
C GLY A 45 -5.27 6.26 4.04
N SER A 46 -6.23 7.19 3.92
CA SER A 46 -7.65 6.91 4.18
C SER A 46 -8.20 5.82 3.26
N THR A 47 -7.86 5.87 1.96
CA THR A 47 -8.21 4.83 0.98
C THR A 47 -7.65 3.46 1.34
N GLY A 48 -6.45 3.41 1.92
CA GLY A 48 -5.82 2.19 2.45
C GLY A 48 -6.27 1.82 3.87
N MET A 49 -7.35 2.41 4.40
CA MET A 49 -7.94 2.08 5.70
C MET A 49 -6.95 2.13 6.88
N SER A 50 -6.06 3.13 6.88
CA SER A 50 -4.96 3.17 7.85
C SER A 50 -5.42 3.16 9.31
N GLN A 51 -6.59 3.71 9.62
CA GLN A 51 -7.15 3.72 10.97
C GLN A 51 -7.56 2.32 11.46
N LEU A 52 -7.79 1.38 10.55
CA LEU A 52 -8.24 0.02 10.85
C LEU A 52 -7.10 -1.02 10.86
N ILE A 53 -5.93 -0.66 10.33
CA ILE A 53 -4.77 -1.55 10.27
C ILE A 53 -3.86 -1.27 11.45
N SER A 54 -3.43 -2.33 12.15
CA SER A 54 -2.59 -2.20 13.35
C SER A 54 -1.20 -1.63 13.02
N LEU A 55 -0.59 -0.97 14.00
CA LEU A 55 0.78 -0.47 13.86
C LEU A 55 1.78 -1.59 13.53
N LYS A 56 1.57 -2.79 14.08
CA LYS A 56 2.41 -3.96 13.83
C LYS A 56 2.35 -4.37 12.36
N GLU A 57 1.16 -4.48 11.78
CA GLU A 57 0.99 -4.84 10.37
C GLU A 57 1.59 -3.80 9.42
N LYS A 58 1.40 -2.51 9.71
CA LYS A 58 2.03 -1.43 8.93
C LYS A 58 3.56 -1.52 8.96
N LYS A 59 4.14 -1.74 10.15
CA LYS A 59 5.59 -1.94 10.30
C LYS A 59 6.07 -3.17 9.55
N ASN A 60 5.35 -4.28 9.62
CA ASN A 60 5.69 -5.50 8.91
C ASN A 60 5.70 -5.29 7.38
N LEU A 61 4.74 -4.53 6.83
CA LEU A 61 4.78 -4.17 5.41
C LEU A 61 6.02 -3.33 5.09
N ILE A 62 6.32 -2.31 5.89
CA ILE A 62 7.50 -1.44 5.70
C ILE A 62 8.80 -2.25 5.73
N THR A 63 8.90 -3.30 6.56
CA THR A 63 10.11 -4.13 6.61
C THR A 63 10.30 -5.04 5.38
N LYS A 64 9.30 -5.16 4.51
CA LYS A 64 9.35 -5.98 3.30
C LYS A 64 9.60 -5.19 2.01
N ILE A 65 9.55 -3.86 2.08
CA ILE A 65 9.81 -2.94 0.96
C ILE A 65 11.13 -2.20 1.18
#